data_AF-A0A2X0V4A7-F1
#
_entry.id   AF-A0A2X0V4A7-F1
#
_cell.length_a   1.000
_cell.length_b   1.000
_cell.length_c   1.000
_cell.angle_alpha   90.00
_cell.angle_beta   90.00
_cell.angle_gamma   90.00
#
_symmetry.space_group_name_H-M   'P 1'
#
loop_
_entity.id
_entity.type
_entity.pdbx_description
1 polymer ?
#
loop_
_entity_poly.entity_id
_entity_poly.type
_entity_poly.pdbx_seq_one_letter_code
_entity_poly.pdbx_strand_id
1 'polypeptide(L)'
;MTTSKSDKKAFRDDLTKEKFDEAVSTLNKQGKKLTIRAIKELVGGANETISAFMRQYNKTIMEASFNETMPESFQQDMQRVALNLFESFRDKINADRTRLQNEYDAKHKEIGELMSEAQKELHLAQEKLKEQDAQIAKKDERIKELESLLAEQTKTNAHLTKRLEQQSDDKQQAILEAIARLGK
;
A
#
# COMPACT_ATOMS: atom_id res chain seq x y z
N MET A 1 -38.37 8.42 32.39
CA MET A 1 -37.18 9.29 32.39
C MET A 1 -36.41 9.02 33.69
N THR A 2 -35.62 7.94 33.79
CA THR A 2 -34.17 7.89 33.50
C THR A 2 -33.39 9.08 34.05
N THR A 3 -32.86 8.92 35.27
CA THR A 3 -31.54 9.46 35.61
C THR A 3 -30.68 8.36 36.18
N SER A 4 -30.01 7.68 35.24
CA SER A 4 -28.79 6.90 35.48
C SER A 4 -27.77 7.82 36.15
N LYS A 5 -27.55 7.64 37.45
CA LYS A 5 -26.30 8.09 38.08
C LYS A 5 -25.25 7.04 37.74
N SER A 6 -24.57 7.27 36.62
CA SER A 6 -23.29 6.64 36.34
C SER A 6 -22.32 7.08 37.43
N ASP A 7 -22.19 6.29 38.48
CA ASP A 7 -21.00 6.32 39.32
C ASP A 7 -19.85 5.87 38.42
N LYS A 8 -19.24 6.87 37.77
CA LYS A 8 -17.97 6.73 37.05
C LYS A 8 -17.00 6.12 38.04
N LYS A 9 -16.76 4.80 37.92
CA LYS A 9 -15.63 4.12 38.54
C LYS A 9 -14.41 4.90 38.11
N ALA A 10 -13.94 5.77 39.00
CA ALA A 10 -12.63 6.39 38.90
C ALA A 10 -11.65 5.24 38.60
N PHE A 11 -10.93 5.37 37.48
CA PHE A 11 -9.73 4.58 37.24
C PHE A 11 -8.82 4.83 38.44
N ARG A 12 -8.89 3.92 39.43
CA ARG A 12 -8.06 3.93 40.62
C ARG A 12 -6.80 3.14 40.29
N ASP A 13 -5.67 3.80 40.51
CA ASP A 13 -4.30 3.35 40.71
C ASP A 13 -3.94 1.97 40.15
N ASP A 14 -2.93 1.95 39.28
CA ASP A 14 -2.25 0.74 38.84
C ASP A 14 -2.12 -0.26 40.00
N LEU A 15 -2.77 -1.41 39.84
CA LEU A 15 -2.69 -2.50 40.80
C LEU A 15 -1.21 -2.82 41.01
N THR A 16 -0.71 -2.60 42.23
CA THR A 16 0.67 -2.97 42.58
C THR A 16 0.71 -4.42 43.02
N LYS A 17 1.90 -5.04 42.92
CA LYS A 17 2.13 -6.42 43.36
C LYS A 17 1.80 -6.58 44.85
N GLU A 18 2.14 -5.60 45.69
CA GLU A 18 1.85 -5.62 47.13
C GLU A 18 0.35 -5.67 47.44
N LYS A 19 -0.45 -4.83 46.75
CA LYS A 19 -1.91 -4.84 46.90
C LYS A 19 -2.50 -6.17 46.41
N PHE A 20 -1.96 -6.72 45.32
CA PHE A 20 -2.35 -8.04 44.85
C PHE A 20 -2.04 -9.12 45.90
N ASP A 21 -0.84 -9.14 46.45
CA ASP A 21 -0.40 -10.13 47.45
C ASP A 21 -1.22 -10.03 48.75
N GLU A 22 -1.59 -8.82 49.18
CA GLU A 22 -2.49 -8.59 50.32
C GLU A 22 -3.92 -9.11 50.06
N ALA A 23 -4.44 -8.89 48.85
CA ALA A 23 -5.75 -9.41 48.44
C ALA A 23 -5.75 -10.95 48.40
N VAL A 24 -4.67 -11.55 47.88
CA VAL A 24 -4.46 -13.00 47.87
C VAL A 24 -4.45 -13.55 49.30
N SER A 25 -3.66 -12.96 50.20
CA SER A 25 -3.59 -13.35 51.61
C SER A 25 -4.96 -13.26 52.29
N THR A 26 -5.71 -12.20 52.01
CA THR A 26 -7.05 -11.98 52.54
C THR A 26 -8.04 -13.04 52.05
N LEU A 27 -8.05 -13.35 50.75
CA LEU A 27 -8.92 -14.39 50.18
C LEU A 27 -8.59 -15.79 50.73
N ASN A 28 -7.29 -16.10 50.86
CA ASN A 28 -6.84 -17.37 51.43
C ASN A 28 -7.28 -17.52 52.90
N LYS A 29 -7.14 -16.46 53.72
CA LYS A 29 -7.63 -16.45 55.12
C LYS A 29 -9.15 -16.61 55.21
N GLN A 30 -9.88 -16.12 54.22
CA GLN A 30 -11.34 -16.26 54.13
C GLN A 30 -11.78 -17.62 53.52
N GLY A 31 -10.85 -18.49 53.14
CA GLY A 31 -11.16 -19.77 52.47
C GLY A 31 -11.81 -19.60 51.09
N LYS A 32 -11.70 -18.43 50.47
CA LYS A 32 -12.32 -18.13 49.17
C LYS A 32 -11.40 -18.52 48.02
N LYS A 33 -12.00 -19.01 46.93
CA LYS A 33 -11.25 -19.31 45.69
C LYS A 33 -10.67 -18.03 45.10
N LEU A 34 -9.40 -18.11 44.72
CA LEU A 34 -8.67 -17.03 44.09
C LEU A 34 -9.10 -16.90 42.62
N THR A 35 -9.87 -15.85 42.31
CA THR A 35 -10.37 -15.57 40.96
C THR A 35 -10.15 -14.10 40.62
N ILE A 36 -10.04 -13.78 39.32
CA ILE A 36 -9.90 -12.39 38.84
C ILE A 36 -11.01 -11.51 39.41
N ARG A 37 -12.25 -12.03 39.48
CA ARG A 37 -13.40 -11.32 40.04
C ARG A 37 -13.23 -11.03 41.53
N ALA A 38 -12.85 -12.03 42.33
CA ALA A 38 -12.66 -11.86 43.77
C ALA A 38 -11.52 -10.88 44.10
N ILE A 39 -10.42 -10.90 43.33
CA ILE A 39 -9.32 -9.94 43.49
C ILE A 39 -9.77 -8.53 43.09
N LYS A 40 -10.47 -8.40 41.96
CA LYS A 40 -11.00 -7.11 41.49
C LYS A 40 -11.99 -6.48 42.47
N GLU A 41 -12.79 -7.28 43.16
CA GLU A 41 -13.72 -6.83 44.19
C GLU A 41 -12.99 -6.28 45.44
N LEU A 42 -11.77 -6.73 45.72
CA LEU A 42 -10.97 -6.29 46.87
C LEU A 42 -10.07 -5.08 46.56
N VAL A 43 -9.37 -5.10 45.43
CA VAL A 43 -8.30 -4.11 45.13
C VAL A 43 -8.52 -3.31 43.85
N GLY A 44 -9.58 -3.60 43.09
CA GLY A 44 -9.84 -2.93 41.82
C GLY A 44 -8.83 -3.33 40.72
N GLY A 45 -8.62 -2.45 39.74
CA GLY A 45 -7.66 -2.66 38.65
C GLY A 45 -8.21 -3.32 37.38
N ALA A 46 -7.36 -3.36 36.35
CA ALA A 46 -7.65 -3.97 35.06
C ALA A 46 -7.57 -5.50 35.12
N ASN A 47 -8.46 -6.19 34.39
CA ASN A 47 -8.50 -7.65 34.37
C ASN A 47 -7.19 -8.24 33.84
N GLU A 48 -6.52 -7.57 32.90
CA GLU A 48 -5.26 -8.01 32.31
C GLU A 48 -4.12 -8.00 33.33
N THR A 49 -4.00 -6.92 34.11
CA THR A 49 -3.01 -6.78 35.18
C THR A 49 -3.22 -7.83 36.28
N ILE A 50 -4.47 -8.03 36.72
CA ILE A 50 -4.82 -9.10 37.68
C ILE A 50 -4.47 -10.47 37.12
N SER A 51 -4.76 -10.72 35.83
CA SER A 51 -4.44 -11.99 35.17
C SER A 51 -2.93 -12.22 35.10
N ALA A 52 -2.13 -11.18 34.84
CA ALA A 52 -0.69 -11.27 34.83
C ALA A 52 -0.13 -11.64 36.21
N PHE A 53 -0.58 -10.96 37.27
CA PHE A 53 -0.15 -11.29 38.64
C PHE A 53 -0.64 -12.65 39.09
N MET A 54 -1.89 -13.05 38.77
CA MET A 54 -2.38 -14.40 39.05
C MET A 54 -1.55 -15.48 38.36
N ARG A 55 -1.17 -15.29 37.09
CA ARG A 55 -0.28 -16.22 36.39
C ARG A 55 1.06 -16.35 37.08
N GLN A 56 1.66 -15.24 37.49
CA GLN A 56 2.93 -15.24 38.20
C GLN A 56 2.81 -15.90 39.58
N TYR A 57 1.77 -15.58 40.35
CA TYR A 57 1.50 -16.19 41.66
C TYR A 57 1.30 -17.71 41.57
N ASN A 58 0.46 -18.17 40.63
CA ASN A 58 0.24 -19.59 40.41
C ASN A 58 1.53 -20.30 39.98
N LYS A 59 2.36 -19.65 39.16
CA LYS A 59 3.69 -20.17 38.80
C LYS A 59 4.56 -20.33 40.04
N THR A 60 4.66 -19.32 40.90
CA THR A 60 5.46 -19.40 42.14
C THR A 60 4.99 -20.52 43.07
N ILE A 61 3.67 -20.71 43.23
CA ILE A 61 3.13 -21.82 44.03
C ILE A 61 3.50 -23.16 43.41
N MET A 62 3.31 -23.31 42.09
CA MET A 62 3.64 -24.56 41.41
C MET A 62 5.13 -24.89 41.55
N GLU A 63 6.01 -23.90 41.42
CA GLU A 63 7.45 -24.07 41.62
C GLU A 63 7.78 -24.47 43.06
N ALA A 64 7.21 -23.80 44.06
CA ALA A 64 7.43 -24.14 45.46
C ALA A 64 6.93 -25.57 45.78
N SER A 65 5.72 -25.90 45.33
CA SER A 65 5.13 -27.24 45.51
C SER A 65 5.95 -28.31 44.80
N PHE A 66 6.43 -28.05 43.57
CA PHE A 66 7.29 -28.97 42.85
C PHE A 66 8.60 -29.22 43.60
N ASN A 67 9.24 -28.16 44.11
CA ASN A 67 10.50 -28.26 44.85
C ASN A 67 10.35 -29.00 46.19
N GLU A 68 9.23 -28.83 46.88
CA GLU A 68 8.96 -29.46 48.18
C GLU A 68 8.50 -30.92 48.07
N THR A 69 7.71 -31.27 47.04
CA THR A 69 7.02 -32.57 46.97
C THR A 69 7.69 -33.58 46.05
N MET A 70 8.56 -33.15 45.14
CA MET A 70 9.19 -34.05 44.17
C MET A 70 10.60 -34.45 44.58
N PRO A 71 11.01 -35.73 44.42
CA PRO A 71 12.39 -36.16 44.63
C PRO A 71 13.38 -35.42 43.74
N GLU A 72 14.59 -35.16 44.24
CA GLU A 72 15.62 -34.40 43.53
C GLU A 72 15.99 -35.01 42.17
N SER A 73 16.01 -36.34 42.04
CA SER A 73 16.25 -37.04 40.77
C SER A 73 15.19 -36.72 39.71
N PHE A 74 13.93 -36.63 40.09
CA PHE A 74 12.84 -36.25 39.19
C PHE A 74 12.94 -34.77 38.79
N GLN A 75 13.34 -33.89 39.71
CA GLN A 75 13.57 -32.48 39.42
C GLN A 75 14.69 -32.30 38.37
N GLN A 76 15.80 -33.03 38.53
CA GLN A 76 16.92 -33.04 37.58
C GLN A 76 16.51 -33.57 36.20
N ASP A 77 15.76 -34.67 36.15
CA ASP A 77 15.24 -35.21 34.89
C ASP A 77 14.31 -34.22 34.17
N MET A 78 13.47 -33.51 34.93
CA MET A 78 12.59 -32.50 34.38
C MET A 78 13.33 -31.25 33.88
N GLN A 79 14.37 -30.81 34.60
CA GLN A 79 15.25 -29.76 34.12
C GLN A 79 15.95 -30.16 32.82
N ARG A 80 16.44 -31.40 32.72
CA ARG A 80 17.06 -31.92 31.49
C ARG A 80 16.08 -31.91 30.32
N VAL A 81 14.85 -32.39 30.52
CA VAL A 81 13.81 -32.37 29.48
C VAL A 81 13.47 -30.93 29.07
N ALA A 82 13.34 -30.01 30.03
CA ALA A 82 13.08 -28.60 29.75
C ALA A 82 14.22 -27.98 28.91
N LEU A 83 15.48 -28.22 29.28
CA LEU A 83 16.64 -27.74 28.52
C LEU A 83 16.64 -28.28 27.08
N ASN A 84 16.42 -29.58 26.90
CA ASN A 84 16.36 -30.19 25.57
C ASN A 84 15.23 -29.59 24.71
N LEU A 85 14.06 -29.32 25.32
CA LEU A 85 12.96 -28.65 24.63
C LEU A 85 13.33 -27.21 24.27
N PHE A 86 13.95 -26.46 25.18
CA PHE A 86 14.39 -25.08 24.90
C PHE A 86 15.41 -25.02 23.77
N GLU A 87 16.38 -25.94 23.74
CA GLU A 87 17.37 -26.04 22.66
C GLU A 87 16.69 -26.40 21.34
N SER A 88 15.81 -27.41 21.33
CA SER A 88 15.02 -27.80 20.15
C SER A 88 14.18 -26.64 19.59
N PHE A 89 13.48 -25.90 20.44
CA PHE A 89 12.72 -24.72 20.02
C PHE A 89 13.62 -23.60 19.52
N ARG A 90 14.75 -23.35 20.19
CA ARG A 90 15.72 -22.33 19.77
C ARG A 90 16.28 -22.64 18.38
N ASP A 91 16.69 -23.88 18.15
CA ASP A 91 17.25 -24.32 16.86
C ASP A 91 16.21 -24.20 15.75
N LYS A 92 14.97 -24.62 16.03
CA LYS A 92 13.88 -24.49 15.05
C LYS A 92 13.55 -23.03 14.75
N ILE A 93 13.45 -22.17 15.76
CA ILE A 93 13.23 -20.73 15.58
C ILE A 93 14.37 -20.11 14.78
N ASN A 94 15.62 -20.47 15.05
CA ASN A 94 16.78 -19.96 14.31
C ASN A 94 16.79 -20.43 12.85
N ALA A 95 16.46 -21.70 12.61
CA ALA A 95 16.35 -22.25 11.27
C ALA A 95 15.24 -21.56 10.47
N ASP A 96 14.05 -21.39 11.07
CA ASP A 96 12.93 -20.69 10.44
C ASP A 96 13.26 -19.22 10.18
N ARG A 97 13.90 -18.54 11.15
CA ARG A 97 14.34 -17.16 10.97
C ARG A 97 15.33 -17.01 9.82
N THR A 98 16.31 -17.91 9.74
CA THR A 98 17.31 -17.90 8.66
C THR A 98 16.67 -18.17 7.30
N ARG A 99 15.76 -19.15 7.24
CA ARG A 99 15.00 -19.46 6.02
C ARG A 99 14.19 -18.27 5.55
N LEU A 100 13.41 -17.65 6.45
CA LEU A 100 12.59 -16.48 6.13
C LEU A 100 13.43 -15.29 5.71
N GLN A 101 14.58 -15.06 6.35
CA GLN A 101 15.50 -13.99 5.94
C GLN A 101 16.02 -14.23 4.52
N ASN A 102 16.45 -15.45 4.20
CA ASN A 102 16.94 -15.78 2.87
C ASN A 102 15.85 -15.65 1.80
N GLU A 103 14.62 -16.09 2.09
CA GLU A 103 13.46 -15.92 1.20
C GLU A 103 13.14 -14.44 0.98
N TYR A 104 13.19 -13.64 2.05
CA TYR A 104 12.99 -12.19 1.97
C TYR A 104 14.07 -11.53 1.11
N ASP A 105 15.34 -11.82 1.35
CA ASP A 105 16.46 -11.23 0.61
C ASP A 105 16.41 -11.60 -0.88
N ALA A 106 16.08 -12.85 -1.20
CA ALA A 106 15.89 -13.32 -2.57
C ALA A 106 14.74 -12.58 -3.27
N LYS A 107 13.59 -12.45 -2.61
CA LYS A 107 12.43 -11.73 -3.15
C LYS A 107 12.70 -10.24 -3.29
N HIS A 108 13.42 -9.65 -2.34
CA HIS A 108 13.77 -8.23 -2.39
C HIS A 108 14.73 -7.94 -3.55
N LYS A 109 15.69 -8.83 -3.81
CA LYS A 109 16.56 -8.76 -4.98
C LYS A 109 15.77 -8.87 -6.30
N GLU A 110 14.86 -9.85 -6.40
CA GLU A 110 14.00 -10.03 -7.58
C GLU A 110 13.16 -8.77 -7.86
N ILE A 111 12.55 -8.17 -6.83
CA ILE A 111 11.81 -6.92 -6.95
C ILE A 111 12.72 -5.77 -7.43
N GLY A 112 13.95 -5.68 -6.90
CA GLY A 112 14.93 -4.68 -7.34
C GLY A 112 15.31 -4.80 -8.81
N GLU A 113 15.50 -6.03 -9.30
CA GLU A 113 15.79 -6.31 -10.71
C GLU A 113 14.60 -5.94 -11.60
N LEU A 114 13.37 -6.34 -11.24
CA LEU A 114 12.15 -5.99 -11.97
C LEU A 114 11.92 -4.48 -12.02
N MET A 115 12.14 -3.78 -10.91
CA MET A 115 12.03 -2.32 -10.86
C MET A 115 13.06 -1.64 -11.77
N SER A 116 14.30 -2.12 -11.78
CA SER A 116 15.34 -1.59 -12.65
C SER A 116 14.97 -1.77 -14.12
N GLU A 117 14.46 -2.93 -14.50
CA GLU A 117 14.06 -3.21 -15.87
C GLU A 117 12.84 -2.37 -16.29
N ALA A 118 11.82 -2.28 -15.45
CA ALA A 118 10.66 -1.42 -15.70
C ALA A 118 11.06 0.06 -15.87
N GLN A 119 12.05 0.53 -15.12
CA GLN A 119 12.54 1.90 -15.24
C GLN A 119 13.29 2.13 -16.56
N LYS A 120 14.06 1.15 -17.06
CA LYS A 120 14.68 1.22 -18.39
C LYS A 120 13.64 1.21 -19.49
N GLU A 121 12.64 0.33 -19.42
CA GLU A 121 11.55 0.28 -20.39
C GLU A 121 10.77 1.60 -20.45
N LEU A 122 10.49 2.19 -19.28
CA LEU A 122 9.85 3.48 -19.18
C LEU A 122 10.68 4.58 -19.86
N HIS A 123 11.99 4.60 -19.61
CA HIS A 123 12.90 5.57 -20.25
C HIS A 123 12.89 5.41 -21.78
N LEU A 124 13.01 4.18 -22.28
CA LEU A 124 12.98 3.89 -23.72
C LEU A 124 11.63 4.30 -24.34
N ALA A 125 10.52 4.06 -23.66
CA ALA A 125 9.20 4.48 -24.11
C ALA A 125 9.08 6.01 -24.18
N GLN A 126 9.60 6.72 -23.18
CA GLN A 126 9.62 8.18 -23.15
C GLN A 126 10.46 8.78 -24.30
N GLU A 127 11.61 8.19 -24.60
CA GLU A 127 12.44 8.62 -25.73
C GLU A 127 11.72 8.42 -27.07
N LYS A 128 11.09 7.25 -27.26
CA LYS A 128 10.29 6.98 -28.46
C LYS A 128 9.12 7.95 -28.62
N LEU A 129 8.43 8.28 -27.52
CA LEU A 129 7.33 9.23 -27.55
C LEU A 129 7.81 10.63 -27.98
N LYS A 130 8.92 11.11 -27.41
CA LYS A 130 9.53 12.39 -27.81
C LYS A 130 9.91 12.41 -29.29
N GLU A 131 10.46 11.32 -29.80
CA GLU A 131 10.81 11.21 -31.22
C GLU A 131 9.55 11.24 -32.10
N GLN A 132 8.49 10.54 -31.71
CA GLN A 132 7.21 10.55 -32.41
C GLN A 132 6.58 11.95 -32.41
N ASP A 133 6.58 12.65 -31.28
CA ASP A 133 6.06 14.02 -31.18
C ASP A 133 6.83 14.97 -32.11
N ALA A 134 8.16 14.83 -32.17
CA ALA A 134 8.99 15.62 -33.10
C ALA A 134 8.68 15.31 -34.58
N GLN A 135 8.38 14.04 -34.90
CA GLN A 135 7.96 13.66 -36.25
C GLN A 135 6.56 14.19 -36.61
N ILE A 136 5.63 14.19 -35.66
CA ILE A 136 4.28 14.76 -35.83
C ILE A 136 4.39 16.26 -36.10
N ALA A 137 5.16 17.00 -35.29
CA ALA A 137 5.36 18.43 -35.49
C ALA A 137 5.91 18.77 -36.90
N LYS A 138 6.88 18.00 -37.39
CA LYS A 138 7.41 18.15 -38.77
C LYS A 138 6.37 17.87 -39.84
N LYS A 139 5.51 16.87 -39.63
CA LYS A 139 4.41 16.55 -40.56
C LYS A 139 3.37 17.66 -40.57
N ASP A 140 3.04 18.23 -39.42
CA ASP A 140 2.09 19.33 -39.32
C ASP A 140 2.60 20.60 -40.01
N GLU A 141 3.89 20.93 -39.88
CA GLU A 141 4.53 22.01 -40.64
C GLU A 141 4.40 21.77 -42.14
N ARG A 142 4.69 20.54 -42.59
CA ARG A 142 4.58 20.18 -44.00
C ARG A 142 3.14 20.24 -44.52
N ILE A 143 2.16 19.84 -43.72
CA ILE A 143 0.74 19.95 -44.07
C ILE A 143 0.37 21.42 -44.28
N LYS A 144 0.76 22.32 -43.37
CA LYS A 144 0.50 23.76 -43.52
C LYS A 144 1.12 24.35 -44.79
N GLU A 145 2.34 23.95 -45.14
CA GLU A 145 2.97 24.36 -46.39
C GLU A 145 2.16 23.91 -47.61
N LEU A 146 1.76 22.64 -47.63
CA LEU A 146 0.97 22.07 -48.73
C LEU A 146 -0.42 22.72 -48.84
N GLU A 147 -1.07 23.02 -47.72
CA GLU A 147 -2.34 23.75 -47.68
C GLU A 147 -2.20 25.15 -48.26
N SER A 148 -1.11 25.87 -47.93
CA SER A 148 -0.81 27.19 -48.49
C SER A 148 -0.58 27.13 -50.00
N LEU A 149 0.21 26.16 -50.48
CA LEU A 149 0.47 25.97 -51.90
C LEU A 149 -0.82 25.62 -52.66
N LEU A 150 -1.67 24.76 -52.10
CA LEU A 150 -2.94 24.40 -52.70
C LEU A 150 -3.89 25.61 -52.81
N ALA A 151 -3.93 26.45 -51.78
CA ALA A 151 -4.73 27.68 -51.78
C ALA A 151 -4.23 28.67 -52.86
N GLU A 152 -2.92 28.86 -52.99
CA GLU A 152 -2.32 29.72 -54.03
C GLU A 152 -2.61 29.20 -55.44
N GLN A 153 -2.47 27.89 -55.65
CA GLN A 153 -2.78 27.26 -56.92
C GLN A 153 -4.28 27.38 -57.27
N THR A 154 -5.16 27.21 -56.29
CA THR A 154 -6.61 27.40 -56.46
C THR A 154 -6.94 28.84 -56.89
N LYS A 155 -6.30 29.83 -56.27
CA LYS A 155 -6.45 31.24 -56.65
C LYS A 155 -5.94 31.52 -58.06
N THR A 156 -4.78 30.96 -58.41
CA THR A 156 -4.21 31.08 -59.76
C THR A 156 -5.13 30.48 -60.81
N ASN A 157 -5.64 29.27 -60.56
CA ASN A 157 -6.59 28.61 -61.46
C ASN A 157 -7.87 29.42 -61.61
N ALA A 158 -8.46 29.92 -60.52
CA ALA A 158 -9.65 30.76 -60.59
C ALA A 158 -9.43 32.03 -61.44
N HIS A 159 -8.25 32.67 -61.30
CA HIS A 159 -7.89 33.82 -62.11
C HIS A 159 -7.71 33.46 -63.59
N LEU A 160 -7.05 32.34 -63.90
CA LEU A 160 -6.90 31.85 -65.27
C LEU A 160 -8.25 31.53 -65.92
N THR A 161 -9.15 30.85 -65.20
CA THR A 161 -10.52 30.56 -65.68
C THR A 161 -11.25 31.85 -66.02
N LYS A 162 -11.25 32.85 -65.12
CA LYS A 162 -11.87 34.15 -65.37
C LYS A 162 -11.30 34.85 -66.61
N ARG A 163 -9.97 34.78 -66.80
CA ARG A 163 -9.32 35.36 -67.98
C ARG A 163 -9.69 34.65 -69.28
N LEU A 164 -9.84 33.32 -69.23
CA LEU A 164 -10.29 32.52 -70.38
C LEU A 164 -11.75 32.86 -70.75
N GLU A 165 -12.63 33.00 -69.76
CA GLU A 165 -14.01 33.43 -69.96
C GLU A 165 -14.07 34.82 -70.60
N GLN A 166 -13.35 35.80 -70.05
CA GLN A 166 -13.27 37.15 -70.63
C GLN A 166 -12.76 37.14 -72.07
N GLN A 167 -11.67 36.40 -72.35
CA GLN A 167 -11.16 36.29 -73.71
C GLN A 167 -12.12 35.59 -74.67
N SER A 168 -12.92 34.65 -74.19
CA SER A 168 -13.97 34.00 -74.97
C SER A 168 -15.07 35.00 -75.31
N ASP A 169 -15.56 35.74 -74.33
CA ASP A 169 -16.62 36.74 -74.51
C ASP A 169 -16.17 37.87 -75.45
N ASP A 170 -14.96 38.41 -75.25
CA ASP A 170 -14.38 39.44 -76.12
C ASP A 170 -14.30 38.97 -77.58
N LYS A 171 -13.88 37.72 -77.80
CA LYS A 171 -13.82 37.13 -79.15
C LYS A 171 -15.20 36.93 -79.75
N GLN A 172 -16.17 36.42 -78.98
CA GLN A 172 -17.55 36.25 -79.44
C GLN A 172 -18.16 37.60 -79.84
N GLN A 173 -17.95 38.63 -79.02
CA GLN A 173 -18.41 39.99 -79.33
C GLN A 173 -17.74 40.55 -80.59
N ALA A 174 -16.42 40.40 -80.75
CA ALA A 174 -15.71 40.83 -81.94
C ALA A 174 -16.23 40.14 -83.22
N ILE A 175 -16.57 38.84 -83.14
CA ILE A 175 -17.18 38.10 -84.25
C ILE A 175 -18.57 38.67 -84.58
N LEU A 176 -19.42 38.90 -83.58
CA LEU A 176 -20.75 39.48 -83.77
C LEU A 176 -20.69 40.87 -84.42
N GLU A 177 -19.76 41.72 -83.97
CA GLU A 177 -19.53 43.04 -84.57
C GLU A 177 -19.04 42.94 -86.03
N ALA A 178 -18.17 41.99 -86.35
CA ALA A 178 -17.70 41.77 -87.72
C ALA A 178 -18.83 41.31 -88.65
N ILE A 179 -19.68 40.37 -88.19
CA ILE A 179 -20.86 39.92 -88.94
C ILE A 179 -21.82 41.10 -89.17
N ALA A 180 -22.09 41.92 -88.16
CA ALA A 180 -22.97 43.08 -88.27
C ALA A 180 -22.47 44.14 -89.27
N ARG A 181 -21.15 44.25 -89.47
CA ARG A 181 -20.55 45.15 -90.47
C ARG A 181 -20.64 44.62 -91.89
N LEU A 182 -20.63 43.30 -92.09
CA LEU A 182 -20.76 42.66 -93.41
C LEU A 182 -22.19 42.60 -93.92
N GLY A 183 -23.19 42.71 -93.02
CA GLY A 183 -24.62 42.73 -93.37
C GLY A 183 -25.18 44.10 -93.74
N LYS A 184 -24.34 45.13 -93.85
CA LYS A 184 -24.69 46.48 -94.34
C LYS A 184 -24.02 46.73 -95.68
#